data_AF-A0A1Q3HM64-F1
#
_entry.id   AF-A0A1Q3HM64-F1
#
_cell.length_a   1.000
_cell.length_b   1.000
_cell.length_c   1.000
_cell.angle_alpha   90.00
_cell.angle_beta   90.00
_cell.angle_gamma   90.00
#
_symmetry.space_group_name_H-M   'P 1'
#
loop_
_entity.id
_entity.type
_entity.pdbx_description
1 polymer ?
#
loop_
_entity_poly.entity_id
_entity_poly.type
_entity_poly.pdbx_seq_one_letter_code
_entity_poly.pdbx_strand_id
1 'polypeptide(L)'
;MENRIGKSYTARKALFAKGLREGRLTVQEIEKALPAGTLTAAERWLLYYSLRAAQVEIIDEVTGQVDHGFMSEQPAAPAEH
;
A
#
# COMPACT_ATOMS: atom_id res chain seq x y z
N MET A 1 17.06 -0.29 20.77
CA MET A 1 16.41 -0.86 19.56
C MET A 1 14.89 -0.76 19.63
N GLU A 2 14.28 -0.88 20.82
CA GLU A 2 12.82 -0.75 21.06
C GLU A 2 12.18 0.54 20.53
N ASN A 3 12.88 1.67 20.58
CA ASN A 3 12.29 2.97 20.22
C ASN A 3 11.99 3.12 18.70
N ARG A 4 12.60 2.28 17.83
CA ARG A 4 12.27 2.24 16.38
C ARG A 4 11.03 1.39 16.10
N ILE A 5 10.84 0.31 16.84
CA ILE A 5 9.71 -0.61 16.67
C ILE A 5 8.40 0.12 17.03
N GLY A 6 8.37 0.85 18.15
CA GLY A 6 7.22 1.63 18.57
C GLY A 6 6.84 2.73 17.56
N LYS A 7 7.82 3.46 17.02
CA LYS A 7 7.57 4.49 16.00
C LYS A 7 7.02 3.90 14.69
N SER A 8 7.55 2.75 14.28
CA SER A 8 7.10 2.05 13.07
C SER A 8 5.68 1.51 13.23
N TYR A 9 5.35 0.99 14.42
CA TYR A 9 4.00 0.51 14.73
C TYR A 9 2.96 1.65 14.69
N THR A 10 3.28 2.79 15.33
CA THR A 10 2.38 3.95 15.33
C THR A 10 2.19 4.53 13.93
N ALA A 11 3.25 4.58 13.12
CA ALA A 11 3.18 5.04 11.73
C ALA A 11 2.27 4.14 10.87
N ARG A 12 2.38 2.82 11.00
CA ARG A 12 1.48 1.86 10.31
C ARG A 12 0.03 2.07 10.75
N LYS A 13 -0.23 2.15 12.06
CA LYS A 13 -1.58 2.35 12.57
C LYS A 13 -2.21 3.65 12.05
N ALA A 14 -1.43 4.72 11.99
CA ALA A 14 -1.88 5.99 11.43
C ALA A 14 -2.17 5.90 9.93
N LEU A 15 -1.33 5.22 9.14
CA LEU A 15 -1.59 4.95 7.72
C LEU A 15 -2.89 4.19 7.49
N PHE A 16 -3.12 3.10 8.24
CA PHE A 16 -4.37 2.35 8.15
C PHE A 16 -5.58 3.19 8.51
N ALA A 17 -5.52 3.93 9.62
CA ALA A 17 -6.62 4.80 10.02
C ALA A 17 -6.92 5.86 8.96
N LYS A 18 -5.88 6.43 8.35
CA LYS A 18 -6.02 7.39 7.25
C LYS A 18 -6.65 6.73 6.01
N GLY A 19 -6.11 5.60 5.56
CA GLY A 19 -6.60 4.88 4.38
C GLY A 19 -8.05 4.44 4.52
N LEU A 20 -8.43 3.91 5.70
CA LEU A 20 -9.83 3.55 5.99
C LEU A 20 -10.77 4.77 5.99
N ARG A 21 -10.29 5.93 6.45
CA ARG A 21 -11.09 7.16 6.49
C ARG A 21 -11.26 7.79 5.11
N GLU A 22 -10.21 7.78 4.30
CA GLU A 22 -10.17 8.50 3.03
C GLU A 22 -10.47 7.60 1.82
N GLY A 23 -10.49 6.28 2.00
CA GLY A 23 -10.69 5.28 0.94
C GLY A 23 -9.48 5.16 -0.01
N ARG A 24 -8.47 6.01 0.14
CA ARG A 24 -7.28 6.04 -0.71
C ARG A 24 -6.04 6.53 0.04
N LEU A 25 -4.88 6.11 -0.45
CA LEU A 25 -3.55 6.55 -0.03
C LEU A 25 -2.65 6.67 -1.24
N THR A 26 -1.62 7.49 -1.16
CA THR A 26 -0.60 7.52 -2.21
C THR A 26 0.62 6.67 -1.84
N VAL A 27 1.32 6.16 -2.85
CA VAL A 27 2.60 5.45 -2.66
C VAL A 27 3.57 6.33 -1.88
N GLN A 28 3.68 7.60 -2.25
CA GLN A 28 4.61 8.56 -1.65
C GLN A 28 4.26 8.83 -0.18
N GLU A 29 2.98 8.87 0.18
CA GLU A 29 2.55 8.99 1.58
C GLU A 29 2.94 7.77 2.41
N ILE A 30 2.76 6.56 1.84
CA ILE A 30 3.16 5.30 2.49
C ILE A 30 4.68 5.29 2.69
N GLU A 31 5.46 5.66 1.67
CA GLU A 31 6.91 5.68 1.74
C GLU A 31 7.46 6.76 2.67
N LYS A 32 6.83 7.93 2.73
CA LYS A 32 7.19 8.99 3.68
C LYS A 32 6.94 8.58 5.12
N ALA A 33 5.82 7.91 5.39
CA ALA A 33 5.49 7.41 6.73
C ALA A 33 6.32 6.18 7.13
N LEU A 34 6.71 5.35 6.16
CA LEU A 34 7.48 4.11 6.34
C LEU A 34 8.67 4.08 5.37
N PRO A 35 9.73 4.85 5.66
CA PRO A 35 10.90 4.95 4.80
C PRO A 35 11.64 3.61 4.66
N ALA A 36 12.49 3.49 3.64
CA ALA A 36 13.27 2.30 3.36
C ALA A 36 14.02 1.78 4.61
N GLY A 37 13.98 0.46 4.83
CA GLY A 37 14.54 -0.18 6.03
C GLY A 37 13.60 -0.22 7.24
N THR A 38 12.44 0.42 7.19
CA THR A 38 11.38 0.30 8.24
C THR A 38 10.62 -1.02 8.15
N LEU A 39 10.54 -1.59 6.95
CA LEU A 39 9.89 -2.85 6.63
C LEU A 39 10.85 -3.71 5.81
N THR A 40 10.84 -5.01 6.07
CA THR A 40 11.30 -6.02 5.11
C THR A 40 10.41 -6.01 3.87
N ALA A 41 10.89 -6.63 2.77
CA ALA A 41 10.10 -6.77 1.55
C ALA A 41 8.76 -7.50 1.81
N ALA A 42 8.76 -8.54 2.65
CA ALA A 42 7.56 -9.29 3.01
C ALA A 42 6.57 -8.45 3.83
N GLU A 43 7.04 -7.68 4.82
CA GLU A 43 6.18 -6.78 5.60
C GLU A 43 5.60 -5.66 4.74
N ARG A 44 6.38 -5.13 3.80
CA ARG A 44 5.89 -4.13 2.83
C ARG A 44 4.81 -4.73 1.94
N TRP A 45 5.02 -5.92 1.42
CA TRP A 45 4.00 -6.62 0.65
C TRP A 45 2.71 -6.86 1.47
N LEU A 46 2.84 -7.30 2.73
CA LEU A 46 1.69 -7.51 3.62
C LEU A 46 0.94 -6.22 3.94
N LEU A 47 1.63 -5.09 4.07
CA LEU A 47 1.02 -3.78 4.26
C LEU A 47 0.12 -3.42 3.07
N TYR A 48 0.65 -3.50 1.85
CA TYR A 48 -0.10 -3.18 0.63
C TYR A 48 -1.29 -4.12 0.45
N TYR A 49 -1.06 -5.42 0.64
CA TYR A 49 -2.12 -6.42 0.61
C TYR A 49 -3.25 -6.08 1.59
N SER A 50 -2.92 -5.76 2.84
CA SER A 50 -3.90 -5.47 3.89
C SER A 50 -4.69 -4.18 3.62
N LEU A 51 -4.04 -3.14 3.07
CA LEU A 51 -4.71 -1.90 2.65
C LEU A 51 -5.72 -2.18 1.53
N ARG A 52 -5.34 -2.94 0.51
CA ARG A 52 -6.25 -3.31 -0.58
C ARG A 52 -7.38 -4.23 -0.12
N ALA A 53 -7.09 -5.18 0.77
CA ALA A 53 -8.13 -6.02 1.38
C ALA A 53 -9.15 -5.20 2.17
N ALA A 54 -8.73 -4.05 2.72
CA ALA A 54 -9.59 -3.06 3.35
C ALA A 54 -10.21 -2.06 2.35
N GLN A 55 -10.15 -2.36 1.05
CA GLN A 55 -10.66 -1.54 -0.06
C GLN A 55 -10.07 -0.13 -0.13
N VAL A 56 -8.83 0.05 0.35
CA VAL A 56 -8.09 1.31 0.19
C VAL A 56 -7.42 1.32 -1.17
N GLU A 57 -7.73 2.30 -2.00
CA GLU A 57 -7.05 2.53 -3.28
C GLU A 57 -5.64 3.08 -3.03
N ILE A 58 -4.64 2.51 -3.70
CA ILE A 58 -3.26 2.99 -3.62
C ILE A 58 -2.93 3.66 -4.95
N ILE A 59 -2.51 4.92 -4.93
CA ILE A 59 -2.28 5.72 -6.14
C ILE A 59 -0.83 6.18 -6.17
N ASP A 60 -0.17 6.07 -7.31
CA ASP A 60 1.12 6.73 -7.52
C ASP A 60 0.89 8.19 -7.91
N GLU A 61 1.40 9.16 -7.13
CA GLU A 61 1.24 10.60 -7.43
C GLU A 61 2.02 11.06 -8.66
N VAL A 62 3.06 10.33 -9.08
CA VAL A 62 3.90 10.70 -10.22
C VAL A 62 3.23 10.28 -11.53
N THR A 63 2.69 9.06 -11.58
CA THR A 63 2.06 8.51 -12.79
C THR A 63 0.55 8.64 -12.80
N GLY A 64 -0.08 8.92 -11.65
CA GLY A 64 -1.52 8.89 -11.45
C GLY A 64 -2.12 7.47 -11.51
N GLN A 65 -1.28 6.43 -11.60
CA GLN A 65 -1.74 5.06 -11.74
C GLN A 65 -2.25 4.52 -10.41
N VAL A 66 -3.38 3.82 -10.47
CA VAL A 66 -3.88 3.05 -9.33
C VAL A 66 -3.14 1.72 -9.28
N ASP A 67 -2.49 1.46 -8.15
CA ASP A 67 -1.85 0.21 -7.84
C ASP A 67 -2.91 -0.83 -7.45
N HIS A 68 -3.46 -1.51 -8.46
CA HIS A 68 -4.35 -2.65 -8.27
C HIS A 68 -3.61 -3.92 -7.81
N GLY A 69 -2.28 -3.91 -7.96
CA GLY A 69 -1.33 -5.02 -7.88
C GLY A 69 -1.78 -6.37 -8.47
N PHE A 70 -1.11 -7.44 -8.05
CA PHE A 70 -1.12 -8.74 -8.73
C PHE A 70 -2.48 -9.46 -8.83
N MET A 71 -3.58 -8.94 -8.26
CA MET A 71 -4.92 -9.51 -8.46
C MET A 71 -5.67 -8.93 -9.67
N SER A 72 -5.05 -8.03 -10.43
CA SER A 72 -5.56 -7.63 -11.76
C SER A 72 -4.97 -8.49 -12.86
N GLU A 73 -5.11 -9.81 -12.73
CA GLU A 73 -5.09 -10.67 -13.91
C GLU A 73 -6.47 -10.52 -14.54
N GLN A 74 -6.65 -9.40 -15.26
CA GLN A 74 -7.77 -9.24 -16.16
C GLN A 74 -7.55 -10.30 -17.24
N PRO A 75 -8.41 -11.33 -17.38
CA PRO A 75 -8.23 -12.29 -18.46
C PRO A 75 -8.37 -11.49 -19.75
N ALA A 76 -7.26 -11.38 -20.49
CA ALA A 76 -7.29 -10.86 -21.84
C ALA A 76 -8.29 -11.70 -22.61
N ALA A 77 -9.44 -11.11 -22.96
CA ALA A 77 -10.42 -11.78 -23.80
C ALA A 77 -9.70 -12.27 -25.07
N PRO A 78 -9.82 -13.55 -25.44
CA PRO A 78 -9.19 -14.02 -26.66
C PRO A 78 -9.78 -13.25 -27.83
N ALA A 79 -8.93 -12.57 -28.59
CA ALA A 79 -9.31 -12.01 -29.87
C ALA A 79 -9.60 -13.20 -30.79
N GLU A 80 -10.88 -13.45 -31.05
CA GLU A 80 -11.31 -14.40 -32.06
C GLU A 80 -10.80 -13.93 -33.42
N HIS A 81 -10.13 -14.83 -34.15
CA HIS A 81 -9.54 -14.55 -35.46
C HIS A 81 -9.92 -15.64 -36.45
#